data_AF-X0T0L0-F1
#
_entry.id   AF-X0T0L0-F1
#
_cell.length_a   1.000
_cell.length_b   1.000
_cell.length_c   1.000
_cell.angle_alpha   90.00
_cell.angle_beta   90.00
_cell.angle_gamma   90.00
#
_symmetry.space_group_name_H-M   'P 1'
#
loop_
_entity.id
_entity.type
_entity.pdbx_description
1 polymer ?
#
loop_
_entity_poly.entity_id
_entity_poly.type
_entity_poly.pdbx_seq_one_letter_code
_entity_poly.pdbx_strand_id
1 'polypeptide(L)'
;ETKRKMRDTHKGIPMEKHGNWKGGFATNSNGYIHFKIPKGCRFFSMEHKDGYVLLHRLMMAEYLQRPLRLEEIVHHINGDIKDNRLENFRLFENTSEHTSLHRNK
;
A
#
# COMPACT_ATOMS: atom_id res chain seq x y z
N GLU A 1 -37.04 8.20 13.77
CA GLU A 1 -37.00 6.76 13.44
C GLU A 1 -37.11 6.59 11.93
N THR A 2 -36.08 6.14 11.22
CA THR A 2 -36.26 5.62 9.85
C THR A 2 -35.24 4.52 9.58
N LYS A 3 -35.78 3.33 9.33
CA LYS A 3 -35.14 2.02 9.38
C LYS A 3 -34.39 1.70 8.08
N ARG A 4 -33.13 1.26 8.23
CA ARG A 4 -32.52 0.04 7.65
C ARG A 4 -33.13 -0.48 6.34
N LYS A 5 -32.38 -0.42 5.23
CA LYS A 5 -32.31 -1.46 4.16
C LYS A 5 -31.37 -1.01 3.02
N MET A 6 -30.16 -1.54 2.98
CA MET A 6 -29.44 -1.85 1.73
C MET A 6 -28.48 -3.03 2.01
N ARG A 7 -29.00 -4.25 1.88
CA ARG A 7 -28.23 -5.49 1.64
C ARG A 7 -28.66 -6.02 0.27
N ASP A 8 -27.69 -6.59 -0.45
CA ASP A 8 -27.80 -7.22 -1.78
C ASP A 8 -28.06 -6.24 -2.93
N THR A 9 -27.12 -5.95 -3.84
CA THR A 9 -26.50 -6.93 -4.74
C THR A 9 -25.30 -6.26 -5.44
N HIS A 10 -24.08 -6.62 -5.07
CA HIS A 10 -22.93 -6.43 -5.97
C HIS A 10 -22.41 -7.82 -6.30
N LYS A 11 -23.12 -8.53 -7.20
CA LYS A 11 -22.53 -9.65 -7.94
C LYS A 11 -21.38 -9.04 -8.73
N GLY A 12 -20.16 -9.27 -8.24
CA GLY A 12 -18.95 -8.62 -8.69
C GLY A 12 -18.82 -8.62 -10.20
N ILE A 13 -18.70 -7.43 -10.78
CA ILE A 13 -18.13 -7.27 -12.10
C ILE A 13 -16.71 -7.87 -11.99
N PRO A 14 -16.32 -8.84 -12.84
CA PRO A 14 -14.96 -9.33 -12.84
C PRO A 14 -14.04 -8.12 -12.99
N MET A 15 -13.14 -7.97 -12.02
CA MET A 15 -12.28 -6.79 -11.83
C MET A 15 -11.52 -6.44 -13.13
N GLU A 16 -11.34 -7.44 -13.99
CA GLU A 16 -10.84 -7.45 -15.37
C GLU A 16 -11.44 -6.42 -16.33
N LYS A 17 -12.67 -5.96 -16.08
CA LYS A 17 -13.38 -5.02 -16.96
C LYS A 17 -13.44 -3.59 -16.43
N HIS A 18 -12.87 -3.30 -15.26
CA HIS A 18 -12.68 -1.92 -14.82
C HIS A 18 -11.46 -1.34 -15.55
N GLY A 19 -11.60 -0.22 -16.27
CA GLY A 19 -10.50 0.42 -17.01
C GLY A 19 -9.28 0.83 -16.17
N ASN A 20 -9.43 0.82 -14.84
CA ASN A 20 -8.35 1.06 -13.88
C ASN A 20 -7.74 -0.22 -13.28
N TRP A 21 -8.25 -1.41 -13.62
CA TRP A 21 -7.69 -2.67 -13.15
C TRP A 21 -6.48 -3.06 -14.00
N LYS A 22 -5.31 -3.01 -13.37
CA LYS A 22 -4.03 -3.38 -14.00
C LYS A 22 -3.46 -4.66 -13.42
N GLY A 23 -4.28 -5.71 -13.24
CA GLY A 23 -3.80 -6.98 -12.69
C GLY A 23 -3.56 -7.00 -11.18
N GLY A 24 -4.43 -6.31 -10.41
CA GLY A 24 -4.38 -6.29 -8.94
C GLY A 24 -3.79 -5.01 -8.33
N PHE A 25 -3.41 -4.03 -9.14
CA PHE A 25 -2.99 -2.71 -8.69
C PHE A 25 -4.18 -1.75 -8.58
N ALA A 26 -4.22 -0.96 -7.51
CA ALA A 26 -5.20 0.09 -7.26
C ALA A 26 -4.50 1.35 -6.74
N THR A 27 -4.77 2.51 -7.32
CA THR A 27 -4.23 3.79 -6.83
C THR A 27 -5.26 4.46 -5.92
N ASN A 28 -4.82 4.98 -4.77
CA ASN A 28 -5.68 5.78 -3.90
C ASN A 28 -5.73 7.27 -4.32
N SER A 29 -6.61 8.05 -3.69
CA SER A 29 -6.73 9.50 -3.94
C SER A 29 -5.45 10.28 -3.65
N ASN A 30 -4.57 9.74 -2.82
CA ASN A 30 -3.30 10.35 -2.43
C ASN A 30 -2.15 9.96 -3.37
N GLY A 31 -2.45 9.22 -4.46
CA GLY A 31 -1.48 8.78 -5.47
C GLY A 31 -0.62 7.57 -5.10
N TYR A 32 -0.84 6.96 -3.93
CA TYR A 32 -0.16 5.71 -3.58
C TYR A 32 -0.76 4.53 -4.32
N ILE A 33 0.12 3.64 -4.77
CA ILE A 33 -0.26 2.39 -5.43
C ILE A 33 -0.37 1.29 -4.37
N HIS A 34 -1.50 0.60 -4.37
CA HIS A 34 -1.77 -0.61 -3.60
C HIS A 34 -1.71 -1.82 -4.53
N PHE A 35 -1.16 -2.93 -4.05
CA PHE A 35 -1.08 -4.19 -4.76
C PHE A 35 -1.83 -5.27 -3.97
N LYS A 36 -2.68 -6.02 -4.66
CA LYS A 36 -3.40 -7.15 -4.06
C LYS A 36 -2.50 -8.37 -3.97
N ILE A 37 -2.10 -8.72 -2.76
CA ILE A 37 -1.26 -9.88 -2.49
C ILE A 37 -2.13 -11.13 -2.26
N PRO A 38 -1.79 -12.29 -2.85
CA PRO A 38 -2.53 -13.52 -2.61
C PRO A 38 -2.35 -14.04 -1.18
N LYS A 39 -3.41 -14.65 -0.64
CA LYS A 39 -3.38 -15.33 0.66
C LYS A 39 -2.32 -16.45 0.62
N GLY A 40 -1.47 -16.49 1.64
CA GLY A 40 -0.37 -17.46 1.74
C GLY A 40 0.97 -16.97 1.17
N CYS A 41 1.02 -15.78 0.58
CA CYS A 41 2.31 -15.15 0.23
C CYS A 41 3.08 -14.75 1.50
N ARG A 42 4.41 -14.75 1.42
CA ARG A 42 5.30 -14.38 2.53
C ARG A 42 5.04 -12.98 3.10
N PHE A 43 4.64 -12.04 2.26
CA PHE A 43 4.37 -10.64 2.64
C PHE A 43 2.90 -10.39 2.96
N PHE A 44 2.06 -11.44 3.01
CA PHE A 44 0.63 -11.32 3.31
C PHE A 44 0.39 -10.68 4.69
N SER A 45 1.32 -10.85 5.64
CA SER A 45 1.26 -10.21 6.95
C SER A 45 1.35 -8.67 6.92
N MET A 46 1.75 -8.09 5.79
CA MET A 46 1.79 -6.64 5.58
C MET A 46 0.50 -6.07 5.00
N GLU A 47 -0.52 -6.91 4.78
CA GLU A 47 -1.82 -6.47 4.26
C GLU A 47 -2.45 -5.42 5.17
N HIS A 48 -3.16 -4.48 4.56
CA HIS A 48 -3.92 -3.48 5.30
C HIS A 48 -5.41 -3.83 5.35
N LYS A 49 -6.04 -3.94 4.18
CA LYS A 49 -7.46 -4.27 4.05
C LYS A 49 -7.68 -5.10 2.80
N ASP A 50 -8.50 -6.14 2.87
CA ASP A 50 -8.92 -6.97 1.73
C ASP A 50 -7.75 -7.59 0.90
N GLY A 51 -6.58 -7.84 1.50
CA GLY A 51 -5.42 -8.36 0.78
C GLY A 51 -4.59 -7.30 0.07
N TYR A 52 -4.74 -6.01 0.36
CA TYR A 52 -3.94 -4.96 -0.28
C TYR A 52 -2.75 -4.51 0.56
N VAL A 53 -1.58 -4.41 -0.06
CA VAL A 53 -0.33 -3.87 0.51
C VAL A 53 0.09 -2.64 -0.29
N LEU A 54 0.72 -1.65 0.35
CA LEU A 54 1.32 -0.51 -0.36
C LEU A 54 2.52 -0.97 -1.21
N LEU A 55 2.57 -0.58 -2.49
CA LEU A 55 3.59 -1.05 -3.43
C LEU A 55 5.01 -0.70 -2.98
N HIS A 56 5.26 0.52 -2.52
CA HIS A 56 6.57 0.93 -2.02
C HIS A 56 7.01 0.13 -0.78
N ARG A 57 6.07 -0.25 0.11
CA ARG A 57 6.38 -1.14 1.24
C ARG A 57 6.70 -2.55 0.76
N LEU A 58 5.95 -3.06 -0.22
CA LEU A 58 6.19 -4.39 -0.79
C LEU A 58 7.55 -4.45 -1.49
N MET A 59 7.90 -3.46 -2.32
CA MET A 59 9.20 -3.39 -2.99
C MET A 59 10.36 -3.34 -1.99
N MET A 60 10.22 -2.58 -0.90
CA MET A 60 11.25 -2.55 0.14
C MET A 60 11.33 -3.88 0.91
N ALA A 61 10.21 -4.55 1.16
CA ALA A 61 10.17 -5.86 1.81
C ALA A 61 10.82 -6.96 0.96
N GLU A 62 10.56 -6.95 -0.35
CA GLU A 62 11.20 -7.83 -1.33
C GLU A 62 12.72 -7.61 -1.35
N TYR A 63 13.16 -6.34 -1.39
CA TYR A 63 14.57 -5.97 -1.36
C TYR A 63 15.28 -6.45 -0.09
N LEU A 64 14.64 -6.28 1.08
CA LEU A 64 15.15 -6.76 2.37
C LEU A 64 14.98 -8.27 2.57
N GLN A 65 14.25 -8.94 1.66
CA GLN A 65 13.83 -10.33 1.78
C GLN A 65 13.19 -10.64 3.15
N ARG A 66 12.39 -9.72 3.70
CA ARG A 66 11.60 -9.93 4.92
C ARG A 66 10.38 -9.00 4.96
N PRO A 67 9.28 -9.39 5.62
CA PRO A 67 8.17 -8.47 5.88
C PRO A 67 8.64 -7.24 6.67
N LEU A 68 8.07 -6.08 6.36
CA LEU A 68 8.24 -4.89 7.16
C LEU A 68 7.37 -4.95 8.41
N ARG A 69 7.91 -4.47 9.52
CA ARG A 69 7.17 -4.22 10.76
C ARG A 69 6.15 -3.12 10.54
N LEU A 70 5.14 -3.07 11.41
CA LEU A 70 4.11 -2.03 11.38
C LEU A 70 4.70 -0.63 11.62
N GLU A 71 5.74 -0.54 12.44
CA GLU A 71 6.41 0.72 12.79
C GLU A 71 7.36 1.22 11.69
N GLU A 72 7.82 0.33 10.82
CA GLU A 72 8.76 0.68 9.75
C GLU A 72 8.06 1.49 8.66
N ILE A 73 8.64 2.67 8.33
CA ILE A 73 8.10 3.60 7.35
C ILE A 73 9.04 3.68 6.15
N VAL A 74 8.48 3.57 4.94
CA VAL A 74 9.21 3.77 3.69
C VAL A 74 8.86 5.16 3.14
N HIS A 75 9.87 6.02 3.03
CA HIS A 75 9.75 7.40 2.58
C HIS A 75 10.37 7.59 1.20
N HIS A 76 9.72 8.40 0.34
CA HIS A 76 10.25 8.79 -0.95
C HIS A 76 11.18 10.00 -0.77
N ILE A 77 12.48 9.85 -0.97
CA ILE A 77 13.47 10.89 -0.67
C ILE A 77 13.33 12.12 -1.58
N ASN A 78 12.92 11.92 -2.83
CA ASN A 78 12.67 13.02 -3.79
C ASN A 78 11.28 13.68 -3.62
N GLY A 79 10.42 13.13 -2.75
CA GLY A 79 9.03 13.59 -2.58
C GLY A 79 8.07 13.23 -3.72
N ASP A 80 8.53 12.58 -4.77
CA ASP A 80 7.70 12.08 -5.88
C ASP A 80 7.22 10.65 -5.59
N ILE A 81 5.93 10.55 -5.23
CA ILE A 81 5.23 9.29 -4.95
C ILE A 81 5.09 8.37 -6.17
N LYS A 82 5.35 8.87 -7.39
CA LYS A 82 5.31 8.09 -8.62
C LYS A 82 6.65 7.42 -8.91
N ASP A 83 7.74 7.94 -8.37
CA ASP A 83 9.08 7.37 -8.52
C ASP A 83 9.29 6.21 -7.54
N ASN A 84 8.95 5.00 -8.01
CA ASN A 84 9.02 3.77 -7.22
C ASN A 84 10.38 3.04 -7.35
N ARG A 85 11.46 3.75 -7.72
CA ARG A 85 12.81 3.16 -7.75
C ARG A 85 13.30 2.92 -6.33
N LEU A 86 13.96 1.78 -6.08
CA LEU A 86 14.47 1.43 -4.75
C LEU A 86 15.45 2.48 -4.19
N GLU A 87 16.27 3.10 -5.04
CA GLU A 87 17.18 4.19 -4.67
C GLU A 87 16.45 5.44 -4.15
N ASN A 88 15.18 5.62 -4.50
CA ASN A 88 14.34 6.72 -4.05
C ASN A 88 13.66 6.42 -2.70
N PHE A 89 13.84 5.21 -2.15
CA PHE A 89 13.24 4.82 -0.89
C PHE A 89 14.23 4.95 0.27
N ARG A 90 13.74 5.49 1.38
CA ARG A 90 14.42 5.49 2.67
C ARG A 90 13.55 4.79 3.70
N LEU A 91 14.09 3.75 4.32
CA LEU A 91 13.45 3.07 5.44
C LEU A 91 13.78 3.80 6.75
N PHE A 92 12.75 4.00 7.56
CA PHE A 92 12.85 4.48 8.92
C PHE A 92 12.34 3.39 9.86
N GLU A 93 12.97 3.25 11.03
CA GLU A 93 12.59 2.20 11.98
C GLU A 93 11.24 2.49 12.64
N ASN A 94 10.89 3.77 12.77
CA ASN A 94 9.69 4.24 13.45
C ASN A 94 9.23 5.61 12.92
N THR A 95 8.00 5.98 13.29
CA THR A 95 7.39 7.26 12.94
C THR A 95 8.13 8.48 13.51
N SER A 96 8.80 8.33 14.65
CA SER A 96 9.52 9.44 15.30
C SER A 96 10.69 9.90 14.45
N GLU A 97 11.49 8.95 13.95
CA GLU A 97 12.62 9.23 13.05
C GLU A 97 12.15 9.84 11.72
N HIS A 98 11.09 9.27 11.14
CA HIS A 98 10.50 9.80 9.91
C HIS A 98 10.00 11.24 10.09
N THR A 99 9.31 11.53 11.21
CA THR A 99 8.79 12.87 11.51
C THR A 99 9.93 13.87 11.75
N SER A 100 11.03 13.42 12.36
CA SER A 100 12.20 14.25 12.65
C SER A 100 12.87 14.77 11.36
N LEU A 101 12.80 14.01 10.27
CA LEU A 101 13.23 14.47 8.93
C LEU A 101 12.48 15.74 8.48
N HIS A 102 11.18 15.81 8.76
CA HIS A 102 10.33 16.93 8.33
C HIS A 102 10.37 18.13 9.28
N ARG A 103 10.86 17.95 10.51
CA ARG A 103 10.96 19.02 11.52
C ARG A 103 12.09 20.01 11.27
N ASN A 104 13.14 19.60 10.57
CA ASN A 104 14.33 20.42 10.30
C ASN A 104 14.33 21.03 8.89
N LYS A 105 13.16 21.14 8.24
CA LYS A 105 12.96 21.82 6.96
C LYS A 105 12.22 23.13 7.19
#